data_AF-W0JC13-F1
#
_entry.id   AF-W0JC13-F1
#
_cell.length_a   1.000
_cell.length_b   1.000
_cell.length_c   1.000
_cell.angle_alpha   90.00
_cell.angle_beta   90.00
_cell.angle_gamma   90.00
#
_symmetry.space_group_name_H-M   'P 1'
#
loop_
_entity.id
_entity.type
_entity.pdbx_description
1 polymer ?
#
loop_
_entity_poly.entity_id
_entity_poly.type
_entity_poly.pdbx_seq_one_letter_code
_entity_poly.pdbx_strand_id
1 'polypeptide(L)'
;MMLNNCSLLILWVFFLRTVNDIGGWKQLDVIALIGFVTLAFGFIFSFFNGLSKITSSVVGGGFDRFLLSPKTLLLRVATSSFGISAVGDIIYGFISLIIYSATMHLSFEAMVMVFAGVFIACVTFFAVLLLTQAVSFWIMDSIALSQSLFEVFLTPSLFVGGAFHGINRMIFTFIIPSLIVGTLPVEAVKHLDWSQMGLISIIALLFLALSIVLFHKGVQKYESSNLNTFGSH
;
A
#
# COMPACT_ATOMS: atom_id res chain seq x y z
N MET A 1 -6.51 -8.20 11.97
CA MET A 1 -5.99 -6.89 11.54
C MET A 1 -6.78 -5.74 12.13
N MET A 2 -8.12 -5.74 12.04
CA MET A 2 -8.96 -4.69 12.63
C MET A 2 -8.67 -4.35 14.10
N LEU A 3 -8.44 -5.33 14.99
CA LEU A 3 -8.05 -5.06 16.39
C LEU A 3 -6.73 -4.30 16.53
N ASN A 4 -5.74 -4.60 15.68
CA ASN A 4 -4.47 -3.87 15.64
C ASN A 4 -4.70 -2.43 15.17
N ASN A 5 -5.46 -2.25 14.08
CA ASN A 5 -5.81 -0.93 13.57
C ASN A 5 -6.56 -0.07 14.62
N CYS A 6 -7.48 -0.69 15.37
CA CYS A 6 -8.15 -0.03 16.50
C CYS A 6 -7.15 0.38 17.59
N SER A 7 -6.25 -0.52 17.99
CA SER A 7 -5.23 -0.24 19.00
C SER A 7 -4.32 0.93 18.58
N LEU A 8 -3.87 0.94 17.33
CA LEU A 8 -3.03 2.00 16.77
C LEU A 8 -3.78 3.34 16.70
N LEU A 9 -5.05 3.33 16.26
CA LEU A 9 -5.87 4.55 16.21
C LEU A 9 -6.07 5.12 17.62
N ILE A 10 -6.44 4.26 18.58
CA ILE A 10 -6.62 4.66 19.98
C ILE A 10 -5.32 5.29 20.49
N LEU A 11 -4.18 4.64 20.30
CA LEU A 11 -2.88 5.16 20.74
C LEU A 11 -2.62 6.56 20.20
N TRP A 12 -2.75 6.76 18.89
CA TRP A 12 -2.49 8.07 18.29
C TRP A 12 -3.47 9.16 18.72
N VAL A 13 -4.77 8.83 18.82
CA VAL A 13 -5.78 9.79 19.25
C VAL A 13 -5.53 10.23 20.70
N PHE A 14 -5.19 9.30 21.59
CA PHE A 14 -4.84 9.64 22.97
C PHE A 14 -3.53 10.42 23.06
N PHE A 15 -2.51 10.05 22.26
CA PHE A 15 -1.25 10.78 22.20
C PHE A 15 -1.45 12.24 21.74
N LEU A 16 -2.23 12.47 20.68
CA LEU A 16 -2.53 13.82 20.18
C LEU A 16 -3.46 14.61 21.11
N ARG A 17 -4.25 13.96 21.95
CA ARG A 17 -4.97 14.65 23.03
C ARG A 17 -4.01 15.21 24.08
N THR A 18 -2.89 14.55 24.33
CA THR A 18 -1.89 15.00 25.29
C THR A 18 -0.98 16.08 24.72
N VAL A 19 -0.56 15.95 23.46
CA VAL A 19 0.42 16.85 22.81
C VAL A 19 -0.26 18.02 22.05
N ASN A 20 -1.60 18.03 21.98
CA ASN A 20 -2.46 18.95 21.21
C ASN A 20 -2.34 18.80 19.68
N ASP A 21 -1.14 18.92 19.12
CA ASP A 21 -0.87 18.71 17.71
C ASP A 21 0.58 18.27 17.49
N ILE A 22 0.83 17.63 16.34
CA ILE A 22 2.18 17.29 15.89
C ILE A 22 2.31 17.87 14.49
N GLY A 23 3.12 18.92 14.32
CA GLY A 23 3.32 19.55 13.02
C GLY A 23 2.00 19.99 12.36
N GLY A 24 1.02 20.49 13.13
CA GLY A 24 -0.29 20.92 12.62
C GLY A 24 -1.33 19.81 12.39
N TRP A 25 -1.00 18.56 12.73
CA TRP A 25 -1.91 17.42 12.64
C TRP A 25 -2.75 17.25 13.90
N LYS A 26 -4.07 17.19 13.71
CA LYS A 26 -5.06 16.96 14.77
C LYS A 26 -5.57 15.51 14.76
N GLN A 27 -6.35 15.17 15.78
CA GLN A 27 -6.92 13.82 15.95
C GLN A 27 -7.75 13.36 14.74
N LEU A 28 -8.54 14.27 14.15
CA LEU A 28 -9.34 13.97 12.96
C LEU A 28 -8.48 13.67 11.73
N ASP A 29 -7.32 14.31 11.61
CA ASP A 29 -6.38 14.07 10.50
C ASP A 29 -5.80 12.64 10.60
N VAL A 30 -5.61 12.12 11.83
CA VAL A 30 -5.20 10.73 12.04
C VAL A 30 -6.29 9.73 11.66
N ILE A 31 -7.55 10.03 11.99
CA ILE A 31 -8.68 9.18 11.56
C ILE A 31 -8.73 9.10 10.04
N ALA A 32 -8.54 10.24 9.35
CA ALA A 32 -8.47 10.27 7.90
C ALA A 32 -7.29 9.45 7.37
N LEU A 33 -6.08 9.63 7.92
CA LEU A 33 -4.87 8.90 7.53
C LEU A 33 -5.06 7.39 7.64
N ILE A 34 -5.52 6.92 8.81
CA ILE A 34 -5.78 5.50 9.03
C ILE A 34 -6.89 5.03 8.07
N GLY A 35 -7.90 5.86 7.82
CA GLY A 35 -8.97 5.59 6.86
C GLY A 35 -8.44 5.32 5.44
N PHE A 36 -7.61 6.22 4.90
CA PHE A 36 -7.00 6.05 3.59
C PHE A 36 -6.13 4.79 3.51
N VAL A 37 -5.24 4.61 4.49
CA VAL A 37 -4.28 3.49 4.49
C VAL A 37 -5.00 2.16 4.62
N THR A 38 -5.92 2.02 5.56
CA THR A 38 -6.63 0.75 5.80
C THR A 38 -7.61 0.40 4.69
N LEU A 39 -8.29 1.39 4.09
CA LEU A 39 -9.19 1.17 2.97
C LEU A 39 -8.41 0.68 1.73
N ALA A 40 -7.30 1.34 1.41
CA ALA A 40 -6.47 0.96 0.27
C ALA A 40 -5.76 -0.38 0.49
N PHE A 41 -5.19 -0.60 1.69
CA PHE A 41 -4.63 -1.89 2.09
C PHE A 41 -5.67 -3.00 1.98
N GLY A 42 -6.85 -2.80 2.57
CA GLY A 42 -7.96 -3.75 2.56
C GLY A 42 -8.35 -4.11 1.13
N PHE A 43 -8.50 -3.12 0.25
CA PHE A 43 -8.86 -3.35 -1.15
C PHE A 43 -7.81 -4.19 -1.89
N ILE A 44 -6.53 -3.84 -1.76
CA ILE A 44 -5.45 -4.57 -2.44
C ILE A 44 -5.27 -5.98 -1.88
N PHE A 45 -5.26 -6.15 -0.55
CA PHE A 45 -5.09 -7.46 0.07
C PHE A 45 -6.36 -8.32 0.07
N SER A 46 -7.53 -7.76 -0.22
CA SER A 46 -8.73 -8.56 -0.50
C SER A 46 -8.74 -9.06 -1.94
N PHE A 47 -8.70 -8.16 -2.94
CA PHE A 47 -8.94 -8.53 -4.34
C PHE A 47 -7.66 -8.95 -5.10
N PHE A 48 -6.50 -8.44 -4.69
CA PHE A 48 -5.22 -8.67 -5.35
C PHE A 48 -4.21 -9.40 -4.45
N ASN A 49 -4.72 -10.18 -3.49
CA ASN A 49 -3.89 -10.89 -2.51
C ASN A 49 -2.91 -11.88 -3.16
N GLY A 50 -3.17 -12.31 -4.40
CA GLY A 50 -2.25 -13.18 -5.11
C GLY A 50 -0.86 -12.56 -5.31
N LEU A 51 -0.75 -11.22 -5.33
CA LEU A 51 0.53 -10.52 -5.38
C LEU A 51 1.41 -10.83 -4.17
N SER A 52 0.85 -10.85 -2.96
CA SER A 52 1.59 -11.12 -1.72
C SER A 52 2.18 -12.53 -1.65
N LYS A 53 1.69 -13.43 -2.54
CA LYS A 53 2.09 -14.84 -2.63
C LYS A 53 3.09 -15.11 -3.75
N ILE A 54 3.50 -14.10 -4.52
CA ILE A 54 4.46 -14.27 -5.62
C ILE A 54 5.76 -14.85 -5.08
N THR A 55 6.37 -14.23 -4.06
CA THR A 55 7.66 -14.68 -3.53
C THR A 55 7.61 -16.13 -3.06
N SER A 56 6.59 -16.51 -2.28
CA SER A 56 6.43 -17.91 -1.84
C SER A 56 6.20 -18.87 -3.01
N SER A 57 5.52 -18.43 -4.07
CA SER A 57 5.27 -19.26 -5.26
C SER A 57 6.53 -19.43 -6.11
N VAL A 58 7.37 -18.39 -6.20
CA VAL A 58 8.65 -18.41 -6.93
C VAL A 58 9.63 -19.33 -6.23
N VAL A 59 9.85 -19.10 -4.92
CA VAL A 59 10.76 -19.91 -4.08
C VAL A 59 10.28 -21.36 -4.00
N GLY A 60 8.98 -21.60 -3.92
CA GLY A 60 8.41 -22.94 -3.86
C GLY A 60 8.23 -23.65 -5.22
N GLY A 61 8.68 -23.07 -6.34
CA GLY A 61 8.53 -23.66 -7.68
C GLY A 61 7.09 -23.74 -8.21
N GLY A 62 6.12 -23.13 -7.52
CA GLY A 62 4.71 -23.10 -7.91
C GLY A 62 4.38 -22.04 -8.96
N PHE A 63 5.29 -21.11 -9.24
CA PHE A 63 5.06 -20.01 -10.17
C PHE A 63 4.88 -20.47 -11.63
N ASP A 64 5.44 -21.63 -12.01
CA ASP A 64 5.29 -22.28 -13.32
C ASP A 64 3.81 -22.40 -13.74
N ARG A 65 2.90 -22.65 -12.79
CA ARG A 65 1.46 -22.79 -13.06
C ARG A 65 0.84 -21.53 -13.63
N PHE A 66 1.39 -20.36 -13.30
CA PHE A 66 0.91 -19.08 -13.81
C PHE A 66 1.38 -18.81 -15.23
N LEU A 67 2.62 -19.21 -15.57
CA LEU A 67 3.23 -19.04 -16.89
C LEU A 67 2.48 -19.80 -18.00
N LEU A 68 1.87 -20.94 -17.67
CA LEU A 68 1.09 -21.74 -18.60
C LEU A 68 -0.32 -21.18 -18.89
N SER A 69 -0.65 -19.96 -18.43
CA SER A 69 -1.97 -19.38 -18.68
C SER A 69 -2.13 -18.81 -20.08
N PRO A 70 -3.34 -18.88 -20.66
CA PRO A 70 -3.71 -18.04 -21.79
C PRO A 70 -4.03 -16.57 -21.39
N LYS A 71 -4.18 -16.26 -20.10
CA LYS A 71 -4.49 -14.88 -19.63
C LYS A 71 -3.22 -14.07 -19.38
N THR A 72 -3.35 -12.74 -19.37
CA THR A 72 -2.27 -11.83 -18.96
C THR A 72 -1.73 -12.23 -17.58
N LEU A 73 -0.44 -12.58 -17.52
CA LEU A 73 0.20 -13.17 -16.36
C LEU A 73 -0.03 -12.37 -15.07
N LEU A 74 0.22 -11.05 -15.13
CA LEU A 74 0.08 -10.16 -13.97
C LEU A 74 -1.33 -10.20 -13.38
N LEU A 75 -2.36 -10.09 -14.22
CA LEU A 75 -3.75 -10.11 -13.76
C LEU A 75 -4.09 -11.45 -13.12
N ARG A 76 -3.67 -12.57 -13.74
CA ARG A 76 -3.92 -13.92 -13.22
C ARG A 76 -3.27 -14.10 -11.85
N VAL A 77 -2.02 -13.68 -11.71
CA VAL A 77 -1.27 -13.78 -10.46
C VAL A 77 -1.94 -12.92 -9.41
N ALA A 78 -2.26 -11.65 -9.72
CA ALA A 78 -2.85 -10.72 -8.77
C ALA A 78 -4.18 -11.24 -8.21
N THR A 79 -5.08 -11.73 -9.07
CA THR A 79 -6.41 -12.23 -8.67
C THR A 79 -6.42 -13.71 -8.29
N SER A 80 -5.27 -14.35 -8.10
CA SER A 80 -5.18 -15.79 -7.82
C SER A 80 -5.66 -16.17 -6.41
N SER A 81 -5.78 -15.20 -5.51
CA SER A 81 -6.21 -15.41 -4.14
C SER A 81 -7.05 -14.23 -3.68
N PHE A 82 -8.09 -14.53 -2.89
CA PHE A 82 -8.88 -13.53 -2.17
C PHE A 82 -8.49 -13.50 -0.68
N GLY A 83 -8.30 -12.32 -0.11
CA GLY A 83 -7.98 -12.15 1.31
C GLY A 83 -9.19 -11.78 2.14
N ILE A 84 -9.87 -12.79 2.71
CA ILE A 84 -11.07 -12.57 3.54
C ILE A 84 -10.78 -11.69 4.77
N SER A 85 -9.61 -11.86 5.39
CA SER A 85 -9.21 -11.11 6.57
C SER A 85 -9.04 -9.61 6.32
N ALA A 86 -8.72 -9.22 5.08
CA ALA A 86 -8.51 -7.83 4.68
C ALA A 86 -9.84 -7.08 4.41
N VAL A 87 -10.96 -7.80 4.27
CA VAL A 87 -12.29 -7.18 4.09
C VAL A 87 -12.68 -6.37 5.32
N GLY A 88 -12.25 -6.79 6.51
CA GLY A 88 -12.43 -6.01 7.74
C GLY A 88 -11.74 -4.66 7.68
N ASP A 89 -10.59 -4.56 7.01
CA ASP A 89 -9.84 -3.31 6.86
C ASP A 89 -10.53 -2.36 5.86
N ILE A 90 -11.21 -2.90 4.84
CA ILE A 90 -12.08 -2.12 3.94
C ILE A 90 -13.21 -1.46 4.75
N ILE A 91 -13.93 -2.24 5.56
CA ILE A 91 -15.04 -1.72 6.37
C ILE A 91 -14.53 -0.67 7.34
N TYR A 92 -13.41 -0.95 8.01
CA TYR A 92 -12.79 -0.04 8.98
C TYR A 92 -12.34 1.28 8.34
N GLY A 93 -11.65 1.22 7.20
CA GLY A 93 -11.19 2.40 6.49
C GLY A 93 -12.34 3.25 5.94
N PHE A 94 -13.38 2.58 5.42
CA PHE A 94 -14.59 3.25 4.93
C PHE A 94 -15.33 3.99 6.06
N ILE A 95 -15.53 3.34 7.22
CA ILE A 95 -16.15 3.96 8.39
C ILE A 95 -15.30 5.16 8.87
N SER A 96 -13.98 5.02 8.91
CA SER A 96 -13.07 6.09 9.33
C SER A 96 -13.16 7.32 8.43
N LEU A 97 -13.20 7.13 7.10
CA LEU A 97 -13.36 8.24 6.16
C LEU A 97 -14.76 8.86 6.21
N ILE A 98 -15.82 8.09 6.47
CA ILE A 98 -17.16 8.63 6.72
C ILE A 98 -17.14 9.53 7.96
N ILE A 99 -16.59 9.04 9.09
CA ILE A 99 -16.49 9.82 10.33
C ILE A 99 -15.73 11.12 10.07
N TYR A 100 -14.59 11.05 9.38
CA TYR A 100 -13.82 12.23 9.02
C TYR A 100 -14.64 13.21 8.17
N SER A 101 -15.27 12.73 7.10
CA SER A 101 -16.03 13.58 6.17
C SER A 101 -17.24 14.26 6.82
N ALA A 102 -17.96 13.54 7.68
CA ALA A 102 -19.12 14.05 8.40
C ALA A 102 -18.72 15.07 9.47
N THR A 103 -17.61 14.82 10.19
CA THR A 103 -17.15 15.70 11.28
C THR A 103 -16.53 16.99 10.75
N MET A 104 -15.82 16.94 9.63
CA MET A 104 -15.22 18.12 8.99
C MET A 104 -16.19 18.89 8.09
N HIS A 105 -17.43 18.40 7.91
CA HIS A 105 -18.41 18.98 6.99
C HIS A 105 -17.82 19.23 5.59
N LEU A 106 -17.19 18.20 5.02
CA LEU A 106 -16.49 18.32 3.75
C LEU A 106 -17.42 18.80 2.62
N SER A 107 -16.92 19.73 1.79
CA SER A 107 -17.58 20.14 0.56
C SER A 107 -17.64 18.97 -0.44
N PHE A 108 -18.53 19.08 -1.43
CA PHE A 108 -18.59 18.08 -2.52
C PHE A 108 -17.23 17.90 -3.22
N GLU A 109 -16.52 19.01 -3.44
CA GLU A 109 -15.17 19.00 -4.01
C GLU A 109 -14.17 18.19 -3.15
N ALA A 110 -14.16 18.42 -1.83
CA ALA A 110 -13.31 17.66 -0.92
C ALA A 110 -13.68 16.16 -0.90
N MET A 111 -14.95 15.80 -1.04
CA MET A 111 -15.36 14.39 -1.16
C MET A 111 -14.80 13.75 -2.43
N VAL A 112 -14.82 14.44 -3.58
CA VAL A 112 -14.18 13.96 -4.81
C VAL A 112 -12.68 13.73 -4.60
N MET A 113 -12.00 14.65 -3.90
CA MET A 113 -10.60 14.50 -3.54
C MET A 113 -10.34 13.30 -2.62
N VAL A 114 -11.25 12.97 -1.70
CA VAL A 114 -11.15 11.75 -0.87
C VAL A 114 -11.23 10.51 -1.75
N PHE A 115 -12.19 10.41 -2.68
CA PHE A 115 -12.28 9.27 -3.59
C PHE A 115 -11.04 9.15 -4.50
N ALA A 116 -10.54 10.26 -5.03
CA ALA A 116 -9.31 10.29 -5.81
C ALA A 116 -8.09 9.84 -4.98
N GLY A 117 -7.99 10.33 -3.74
CA GLY A 117 -6.92 9.95 -2.81
C GLY A 117 -6.92 8.47 -2.47
N VAL A 118 -8.10 7.86 -2.24
CA VAL A 118 -8.23 6.41 -2.02
C VAL A 118 -7.78 5.64 -3.27
N PHE A 119 -8.18 6.09 -4.46
CA PHE A 119 -7.75 5.45 -5.71
C PHE A 119 -6.22 5.51 -5.89
N ILE A 120 -5.62 6.68 -5.66
CA ILE A 120 -4.16 6.88 -5.70
C ILE A 120 -3.45 5.97 -4.68
N ALA A 121 -4.00 5.87 -3.46
CA ALA A 121 -3.48 5.00 -2.42
C ALA A 121 -3.54 3.51 -2.83
N CYS A 122 -4.64 3.05 -3.42
CA CYS A 122 -4.77 1.70 -3.97
C CYS A 122 -3.72 1.42 -5.06
N VAL A 123 -3.56 2.35 -6.02
CA VAL A 123 -2.55 2.22 -7.09
C VAL A 123 -1.14 2.12 -6.50
N THR A 124 -0.83 2.95 -5.51
CA THR A 124 0.48 2.96 -4.84
C THR A 124 0.73 1.66 -4.08
N PHE A 125 -0.25 1.18 -3.31
CA PHE A 125 -0.16 -0.12 -2.63
C PHE A 125 0.05 -1.28 -3.61
N PHE A 126 -0.71 -1.31 -4.71
CA PHE A 126 -0.55 -2.32 -5.74
C PHE A 126 0.87 -2.30 -6.34
N ALA A 127 1.35 -1.11 -6.70
CA ALA A 127 2.66 -0.92 -7.30
C ALA A 127 3.81 -1.35 -6.37
N VAL A 128 3.76 -0.92 -5.11
CA VAL A 128 4.80 -1.27 -4.13
C VAL A 128 4.74 -2.75 -3.78
N LEU A 129 3.54 -3.32 -3.58
CA LEU A 129 3.40 -4.76 -3.33
C LEU A 129 3.95 -5.58 -4.51
N LEU A 130 3.69 -5.16 -5.75
CA LEU A 130 4.24 -5.83 -6.93
C LEU A 130 5.78 -5.71 -6.99
N LEU A 131 6.33 -4.52 -6.70
CA LEU A 131 7.78 -4.28 -6.68
C LEU A 131 8.50 -5.17 -5.68
N THR A 132 8.03 -5.17 -4.42
CA THR A 132 8.70 -5.90 -3.33
C THR A 132 8.66 -7.40 -3.55
N GLN A 133 7.56 -7.90 -4.13
CA GLN A 133 7.38 -9.30 -4.42
C GLN A 133 8.11 -9.76 -5.68
N ALA A 134 8.28 -8.88 -6.67
CA ALA A 134 9.03 -9.17 -7.89
C ALA A 134 10.53 -9.42 -7.61
N VAL A 135 11.08 -8.90 -6.51
CA VAL A 135 12.49 -9.14 -6.12
C VAL A 135 12.83 -10.64 -6.07
N SER A 136 11.85 -11.49 -5.76
CA SER A 136 12.02 -12.93 -5.71
C SER A 136 12.46 -13.58 -7.03
N PHE A 137 12.21 -12.95 -8.18
CA PHE A 137 12.69 -13.46 -9.45
C PHE A 137 14.21 -13.35 -9.64
N TRP A 138 14.89 -12.53 -8.86
CA TRP A 138 16.35 -12.35 -8.94
C TRP A 138 17.10 -12.95 -7.74
N ILE A 139 16.41 -13.24 -6.63
CA ILE A 139 17.02 -13.66 -5.37
C ILE A 139 16.33 -14.92 -4.86
N MET A 140 17.12 -15.98 -4.65
CA MET A 140 16.63 -17.32 -4.34
C MET A 140 16.01 -17.43 -2.93
N ASP A 141 16.62 -16.80 -1.92
CA ASP A 141 16.04 -16.69 -0.57
C ASP A 141 15.55 -15.26 -0.31
N SER A 142 14.37 -14.97 -0.86
CA SER A 142 13.80 -13.62 -0.93
C SER A 142 12.57 -13.41 -0.04
N ILE A 143 12.15 -14.41 0.74
CA ILE A 143 10.95 -14.33 1.59
C ILE A 143 11.13 -13.21 2.62
N ALA A 144 12.19 -13.28 3.44
CA ALA A 144 12.45 -12.26 4.46
C ALA A 144 12.72 -10.88 3.84
N LEU A 145 13.40 -10.83 2.70
CA LEU A 145 13.72 -9.58 2.00
C LEU A 145 12.46 -8.90 1.45
N SER A 146 11.59 -9.63 0.75
CA SER A 146 10.34 -9.08 0.19
C SER A 146 9.42 -8.56 1.29
N GLN A 147 9.33 -9.28 2.42
CA GLN A 147 8.59 -8.84 3.61
C GLN A 147 9.19 -7.57 4.19
N SER A 148 10.51 -7.54 4.41
CA SER A 148 11.20 -6.38 4.97
C SER A 148 11.05 -5.13 4.10
N LEU A 149 11.15 -5.27 2.78
CA LEU A 149 10.95 -4.17 1.84
C LEU A 149 9.51 -3.63 1.88
N PHE A 150 8.52 -4.51 2.02
CA PHE A 150 7.13 -4.09 2.16
C PHE A 150 6.88 -3.38 3.50
N GLU A 151 7.49 -3.85 4.59
CA GLU A 151 7.39 -3.21 5.91
C GLU A 151 8.03 -1.83 5.95
N VAL A 152 9.15 -1.62 5.25
CA VAL A 152 9.79 -0.29 5.09
C VAL A 152 8.84 0.72 4.45
N PHE A 153 7.92 0.26 3.60
CA PHE A 153 6.87 1.09 3.02
C PHE A 153 5.65 1.25 3.93
N LEU A 154 5.16 0.15 4.52
CA LEU A 154 3.94 0.14 5.31
C LEU A 154 4.10 0.90 6.62
N THR A 155 5.22 0.70 7.31
CA THR A 155 5.44 1.26 8.66
C THR A 155 5.29 2.78 8.66
N PRO A 156 5.99 3.57 7.81
CA PRO A 156 5.85 5.02 7.79
C PRO A 156 4.47 5.52 7.36
N SER A 157 3.73 4.76 6.55
CA SER A 157 2.37 5.17 6.12
C SER A 157 1.37 5.25 7.28
N LEU A 158 1.67 4.58 8.39
CA LEU A 158 0.84 4.51 9.60
C LEU A 158 1.21 5.60 10.64
N PHE A 159 2.24 6.40 10.39
CA PHE A 159 2.64 7.50 11.26
C PHE A 159 1.95 8.80 10.87
N VAL A 160 1.73 9.66 11.87
CA VAL A 160 1.14 10.99 11.67
C VAL A 160 2.02 11.81 10.74
N GLY A 161 1.43 12.45 9.73
CA GLY A 161 2.16 13.19 8.70
C GLY A 161 3.05 14.30 9.24
N GLY A 162 2.64 14.94 10.33
CA GLY A 162 3.40 15.98 10.99
C GLY A 162 4.72 15.52 11.63
N ALA A 163 4.99 14.21 11.71
CA ALA A 163 6.27 13.69 12.16
C ALA A 163 7.37 13.76 11.06
N PHE A 164 6.98 13.97 9.80
CA PHE A 164 7.90 13.95 8.66
C PHE A 164 8.28 15.37 8.23
N HIS A 165 9.57 15.71 8.38
CA HIS A 165 10.12 17.01 7.99
C HIS A 165 11.36 16.87 7.10
N GLY A 166 11.62 17.90 6.29
CA GLY A 166 12.84 18.04 5.49
C GLY A 166 13.11 16.83 4.59
N ILE A 167 14.32 16.28 4.71
CA ILE A 167 14.81 15.17 3.88
C ILE A 167 13.97 13.90 4.05
N ASN A 168 13.50 13.61 5.26
CA ASN A 168 12.72 12.39 5.53
C ASN A 168 11.41 12.40 4.76
N ARG A 169 10.73 13.54 4.73
CA ARG A 169 9.48 13.71 3.96
C ARG A 169 9.71 13.51 2.46
N MET A 170 10.84 14.00 1.93
CA MET A 170 11.21 13.78 0.53
C MET A 170 11.45 12.29 0.23
N ILE A 171 12.21 11.59 1.08
CA ILE A 171 12.49 10.15 0.92
C ILE A 171 11.19 9.34 0.91
N PHE A 172 10.31 9.57 1.89
CA PHE A 172 9.06 8.81 2.00
C PHE A 172 7.97 9.23 1.00
N THR A 173 8.18 10.32 0.26
CA THR A 173 7.30 10.73 -0.85
C THR A 173 7.79 10.20 -2.20
N PHE A 174 9.08 10.36 -2.51
CA PHE A 174 9.62 10.11 -3.85
C PHE A 174 10.35 8.77 -3.99
N ILE A 175 10.92 8.23 -2.92
CA ILE A 175 11.71 6.98 -2.95
C ILE A 175 10.88 5.78 -2.48
N ILE A 176 10.15 5.93 -1.37
CA ILE A 176 9.39 4.84 -0.72
C ILE A 176 7.86 4.92 -0.96
N PRO A 177 7.38 5.92 -1.70
CA PRO A 177 6.01 6.50 -1.67
C PRO A 177 5.06 6.15 -0.51
N SER A 178 5.51 6.02 0.73
CA SER A 178 4.64 5.69 1.87
C SER A 178 3.68 6.83 2.25
N LEU A 179 4.11 8.10 2.11
CA LEU A 179 3.26 9.25 2.45
C LEU A 179 2.12 9.48 1.46
N ILE A 180 2.25 8.97 0.23
CA ILE A 180 1.22 9.09 -0.83
C ILE A 180 -0.07 8.35 -0.46
N VAL A 181 0.05 7.32 0.38
CA VAL A 181 -1.06 6.42 0.71
C VAL A 181 -2.01 7.00 1.74
N GLY A 182 -1.54 7.90 2.60
CA GLY A 182 -2.34 8.45 3.70
C GLY A 182 -2.06 9.92 3.97
N THR A 183 -0.83 10.25 4.31
CA THR A 183 -0.42 11.61 4.71
C THR A 183 -0.76 12.68 3.67
N LEU A 184 -0.32 12.52 2.43
CA LEU A 184 -0.47 13.53 1.38
C LEU A 184 -1.91 13.68 0.88
N PRO A 185 -2.72 12.61 0.72
CA PRO A 185 -4.15 12.74 0.46
C PRO A 185 -4.89 13.55 1.53
N VAL A 186 -4.60 13.31 2.82
CA VAL A 186 -5.25 14.05 3.92
C VAL A 186 -4.94 15.54 3.86
N GLU A 187 -3.66 15.91 3.65
CA GLU A 187 -3.26 17.31 3.51
C GLU A 187 -3.90 17.97 2.28
N ALA A 188 -3.91 17.26 1.14
CA ALA A 188 -4.52 17.77 -0.09
C ALA A 188 -6.03 18.01 0.10
N VAL A 189 -6.75 17.10 0.75
CA VAL A 189 -8.18 17.28 1.06
C VAL A 189 -8.40 18.44 2.03
N LYS A 190 -7.57 18.55 3.08
CA LYS A 190 -7.67 19.61 4.10
C LYS A 190 -7.45 21.02 3.52
N HIS A 191 -6.59 21.14 2.52
CA HIS A 191 -6.22 22.42 1.90
C HIS A 191 -6.88 22.65 0.53
N LEU A 192 -7.71 21.72 0.04
CA LEU A 192 -8.26 21.72 -1.31
C LEU A 192 -7.19 21.90 -2.40
N ASP A 193 -6.04 21.25 -2.20
CA ASP A 193 -4.89 21.37 -3.09
C ASP A 193 -4.89 20.30 -4.20
N TRP A 194 -5.49 20.64 -5.34
CA TRP A 194 -5.48 19.80 -6.54
C TRP A 194 -4.11 19.62 -7.16
N SER A 195 -3.19 20.59 -6.96
CA SER A 195 -1.83 20.48 -7.49
C SER A 195 -1.07 19.37 -6.78
N GLN A 196 -1.22 19.28 -5.45
CA GLN A 196 -0.68 18.18 -4.65
C GLN A 196 -1.30 16.85 -5.06
N MET A 197 -2.63 16.80 -5.27
CA MET A 197 -3.32 15.59 -5.72
C MET A 197 -2.82 15.11 -7.10
N GLY A 198 -2.59 16.03 -8.03
CA GLY A 198 -2.00 15.74 -9.33
C GLY A 198 -0.57 15.22 -9.23
N LEU A 199 0.26 15.84 -8.41
CA LEU A 199 1.65 15.40 -8.17
C LEU A 199 1.70 13.96 -7.63
N ILE A 200 0.92 13.66 -6.59
CA ILE A 200 0.92 12.31 -6.01
C ILE A 200 0.35 11.26 -6.98
N SER A 201 -0.60 11.65 -7.84
CA SER A 201 -1.10 10.79 -8.91
C SER A 201 0.00 10.43 -9.91
N ILE A 202 0.79 11.42 -10.36
CA ILE A 202 1.91 11.19 -11.27
C ILE A 202 2.93 10.25 -10.63
N ILE A 203 3.30 10.48 -9.37
CA ILE A 203 4.26 9.61 -8.67
C ILE A 203 3.71 8.18 -8.53
N ALA A 204 2.44 8.01 -8.16
CA ALA A 204 1.81 6.69 -8.07
C ALA A 204 1.83 5.95 -9.43
N LEU A 205 1.57 6.66 -10.53
CA LEU A 205 1.65 6.10 -11.89
C LEU A 205 3.09 5.75 -12.30
N LEU A 206 4.08 6.53 -11.90
CA LEU A 206 5.50 6.21 -12.13
C LEU A 206 5.91 4.94 -11.40
N PHE A 207 5.51 4.79 -10.14
CA PHE A 207 5.75 3.56 -9.39
C PHE A 207 5.01 2.37 -9.99
N LEU A 208 3.77 2.56 -10.45
CA LEU A 208 3.03 1.52 -11.16
C LEU A 208 3.75 1.09 -12.43
N ALA A 209 4.17 2.02 -13.28
CA ALA A 209 4.92 1.73 -14.50
C ALA A 209 6.23 0.98 -14.19
N LEU A 210 6.99 1.46 -13.20
CA LEU A 210 8.23 0.82 -12.74
C LEU A 210 7.97 -0.61 -12.25
N SER A 211 6.93 -0.80 -11.43
CA SER A 211 6.55 -2.11 -10.89
C SER A 211 6.23 -3.12 -11.98
N ILE A 212 5.47 -2.70 -12.99
CA ILE A 212 5.09 -3.54 -14.12
C ILE A 212 6.31 -3.89 -14.95
N VAL A 213 7.18 -2.93 -15.25
CA VAL A 213 8.41 -3.17 -16.04
C VAL A 213 9.34 -4.14 -15.30
N LEU A 214 9.57 -3.93 -14.01
CA LEU A 214 10.41 -4.81 -13.22
C LEU A 214 9.78 -6.20 -13.09
N PHE A 215 8.48 -6.31 -12.83
CA PHE A 215 7.81 -7.61 -12.80
C PHE A 215 8.05 -8.42 -14.09
N HIS A 216 7.84 -7.83 -15.27
CA HIS A 216 8.05 -8.54 -16.54
C HIS A 216 9.52 -8.90 -16.77
N LYS A 217 10.46 -8.01 -16.42
CA LYS A 217 11.90 -8.31 -16.49
C LYS A 217 12.29 -9.44 -15.52
N GLY A 218 11.70 -9.48 -14.33
CA GLY A 218 11.91 -10.52 -13.35
C GLY A 218 11.43 -11.87 -13.87
N VAL A 219 10.21 -11.92 -14.39
CA VAL A 219 9.65 -13.14 -14.99
C VAL A 219 10.52 -13.72 -16.10
N GLN A 220 11.17 -12.89 -16.92
CA GLN A 220 12.09 -13.37 -17.97
C GLN A 220 13.37 -14.03 -17.41
N LYS A 221 13.77 -13.69 -16.19
CA LYS A 221 14.93 -14.29 -15.51
C LYS A 221 14.55 -15.48 -14.62
N TYR A 222 13.26 -15.78 -14.50
CA TYR A 222 12.80 -16.86 -13.65
C TYR A 222 13.25 -18.21 -14.21
N GLU A 223 14.11 -18.88 -13.46
CA GLU A 223 14.47 -20.29 -13.68
C GLU A 223 13.67 -21.15 -12.69
N SER A 224 13.02 -22.22 -13.19
CA SER A 224 12.15 -23.04 -12.34
C SER A 224 12.96 -23.72 -11.23
N SER A 225 12.59 -23.44 -9.98
CA SER A 225 13.17 -24.07 -8.79
C SER A 225 12.91 -25.59 -8.73
N ASN A 226 11.97 -26.12 -9.53
CA ASN A 226 11.69 -27.56 -9.57
C ASN A 226 12.88 -28.37 -10.10
N LEU A 227 13.81 -27.76 -10.85
CA LEU A 227 15.00 -28.46 -11.35
C LEU A 227 16.04 -28.74 -10.26
N ASN A 228 16.08 -27.93 -9.20
CA ASN A 228 17.11 -28.01 -8.16
C ASN A 228 16.75 -28.99 -7.02
N THR A 229 15.49 -29.39 -6.89
CA THR A 229 15.02 -30.31 -5.83
C THR A 229 15.15 -31.79 -6.18
N PHE A 230 15.47 -32.15 -7.44
CA PHE A 230 15.73 -33.54 -7.83
C PHE A 230 17.16 -34.02 -7.51
N GLY A 231 18.03 -33.16 -6.97
CA GLY A 231 19.44 -33.46 -6.71
C GLY A 231 19.83 -33.76 -5.26
N SER A 232 18.90 -33.66 -4.30
CA SER A 232 19.19 -33.92 -2.88
C SER A 232 18.52 -35.22 -2.42
N HIS A 233 19.15 -36.35 -2.74
CA HIS A 233 18.92 -37.64 -2.09
C HIS A 233 20.11 -37.98 -1.22
#